data_AF-A0A6M4GYY1-F1
#
_entry.id   AF-A0A6M4GYY1-F1
#
_cell.length_a   1.000
_cell.length_b   1.000
_cell.length_c   1.000
_cell.angle_alpha   90.00
_cell.angle_beta   90.00
_cell.angle_gamma   90.00
#
_symmetry.space_group_name_H-M   'P 1'
#
loop_
_entity.id
_entity.type
_entity.pdbx_description
1 polymer ?
#
loop_
_entity_poly.entity_id
_entity_poly.type
_entity_poly.pdbx_seq_one_letter_code
_entity_poly.pdbx_strand_id
1 'polypeptide(L)'
;MPTEFVSAVVLLLLVTDPWGNVPLVPALVAGCAPERRRWVILRECLIAFVILLVFMFGGHTFLQVMHLSEASLSIAGGVILFLISIRMVFGSPEGIWGDVAKGEPFIVPLAVPFIAGPSALATVMLMATRDPSRIGMWAAAITVTMAIVTVILVFAEKIRVVLGEKAVIAIERLAGLILTAIAVEMLLGGIRSFVTGLK
;
A
#
# COMPACT_ATOMS: atom_id res chain seq x y z
N MET A 1 0.33 16.48 -23.94
CA MET A 1 1.12 17.02 -22.80
C MET A 1 0.28 17.12 -21.52
N PRO A 2 -0.66 18.08 -21.31
CA PRO A 2 -1.40 18.17 -20.04
C PRO A 2 -2.42 17.01 -19.84
N THR A 3 -3.03 16.53 -20.92
CA THR A 3 -4.00 15.42 -20.87
C THR A 3 -3.36 14.10 -20.46
N GLU A 4 -2.17 13.78 -20.97
CA GLU A 4 -1.44 12.56 -20.60
C GLU A 4 -1.01 12.57 -19.13
N PHE A 5 -0.55 13.73 -18.65
CA PHE A 5 -0.18 13.92 -17.24
C PHE A 5 -1.39 13.74 -16.32
N VAL A 6 -2.52 14.38 -16.63
CA VAL A 6 -3.75 14.24 -15.84
C VAL A 6 -4.26 12.80 -15.86
N SER A 7 -4.29 12.16 -17.03
CA SER A 7 -4.67 10.74 -17.14
C SER A 7 -3.78 9.83 -16.31
N ALA A 8 -2.47 10.09 -16.26
CA ALA A 8 -1.53 9.36 -15.42
C ALA A 8 -1.81 9.52 -13.93
N VAL A 9 -2.01 10.76 -13.47
CA VAL A 9 -2.36 11.04 -12.08
C VAL A 9 -3.68 10.35 -11.70
N VAL A 10 -4.70 10.43 -12.56
CA VAL A 10 -6.00 9.79 -12.35
C VAL A 10 -5.86 8.27 -12.29
N LEU A 11 -5.10 7.68 -13.21
CA LEU A 11 -4.87 6.23 -13.23
C LEU A 11 -4.12 5.77 -11.97
N LEU A 12 -3.07 6.48 -11.57
CA LEU A 12 -2.33 6.18 -10.35
C LEU A 12 -3.20 6.36 -9.10
N LEU A 13 -4.07 7.37 -9.04
CA LEU A 13 -5.03 7.55 -7.95
C LEU A 13 -6.06 6.42 -7.90
N LEU A 14 -6.54 5.96 -9.06
CA LEU A 14 -7.48 4.85 -9.13
C LEU A 14 -6.83 3.53 -8.68
N VAL A 15 -5.57 3.32 -9.06
CA VAL A 15 -4.82 2.10 -8.72
C VAL A 15 -4.35 2.09 -7.26
N THR A 16 -3.98 3.24 -6.70
CA THR A 16 -3.56 3.35 -5.28
C THR A 16 -4.74 3.43 -4.31
N ASP A 17 -5.96 3.65 -4.82
CA ASP A 17 -7.23 3.74 -4.10
C ASP A 17 -7.14 4.41 -2.71
N PRO A 18 -6.74 5.69 -2.63
CA PRO A 18 -6.55 6.35 -1.34
C PRO A 18 -7.85 6.47 -0.55
N TRP A 19 -9.03 6.46 -1.20
CA TRP A 19 -10.33 6.54 -0.55
C TRP A 19 -10.73 5.22 0.09
N GLY A 20 -10.58 4.10 -0.61
CA GLY A 20 -10.79 2.76 -0.04
C GLY A 20 -9.87 2.48 1.15
N ASN A 21 -8.69 3.10 1.16
CA ASN A 21 -7.68 2.97 2.22
C ASN A 21 -7.97 3.81 3.48
N VAL A 22 -8.88 4.80 3.43
CA VAL A 22 -9.26 5.66 4.57
C VAL A 22 -9.71 4.87 5.82
N PRO A 23 -10.67 3.92 5.75
CA PRO A 23 -11.09 3.16 6.93
C PRO A 23 -10.01 2.21 7.47
N LEU A 24 -9.03 1.83 6.64
CA LEU A 24 -7.97 0.90 6.99
C LEU A 24 -6.85 1.59 7.79
N VAL A 25 -6.54 2.85 7.50
CA VAL A 25 -5.46 3.59 8.18
C VAL A 25 -5.62 3.65 9.70
N PRO A 26 -6.77 4.08 10.28
CA PRO A 26 -6.94 4.15 11.73
C PRO A 26 -6.73 2.81 12.45
N ALA A 27 -7.05 1.72 11.77
CA ALA A 27 -6.90 0.35 12.26
C ALA A 27 -5.42 -0.08 12.23
N LEU A 28 -4.68 0.25 11.17
CA LEU A 28 -3.26 -0.09 11.02
C LEU A 28 -2.36 0.69 11.98
N VAL A 29 -2.71 1.95 12.30
CA VAL A 29 -2.01 2.76 13.30
C VAL A 29 -2.60 2.64 14.71
N ALA A 30 -3.52 1.69 14.93
CA ALA A 30 -4.30 1.60 16.16
C ALA A 30 -3.41 1.44 17.41
N GLY A 31 -2.37 0.61 17.29
CA GLY A 31 -1.39 0.32 18.34
C GLY A 31 -0.24 1.33 18.49
N CYS A 32 -0.21 2.41 17.70
CA CYS A 32 0.79 3.47 17.82
C CYS A 32 0.33 4.57 18.79
N ALA A 33 1.27 5.21 19.49
CA ALA A 33 1.02 6.40 20.30
C ALA A 33 0.44 7.54 19.43
N PRO A 34 -0.59 8.28 19.88
CA PRO A 34 -1.31 9.29 19.07
C PRO A 34 -0.38 10.31 18.40
N GLU A 35 0.63 10.76 19.13
CA GLU A 35 1.61 11.77 18.69
C GLU A 35 2.51 11.29 17.54
N ARG A 36 2.74 9.97 17.45
CA ARG A 36 3.62 9.36 16.45
C ARG A 36 2.87 8.85 15.21
N ARG A 37 1.53 8.75 15.24
CA ARG A 37 0.74 8.17 14.14
C ARG A 37 0.93 8.90 12.82
N ARG A 38 0.89 10.24 12.84
CA ARG A 38 1.11 11.06 11.63
C ARG A 38 2.51 10.87 11.07
N TRP A 39 3.51 10.78 11.94
CA TRP A 39 4.88 10.48 11.54
C TRP A 39 5.02 9.10 10.90
N VAL A 40 4.33 8.08 11.44
CA VAL A 40 4.29 6.74 10.84
C VAL A 40 3.65 6.79 9.46
N ILE A 41 2.47 7.43 9.30
CA ILE A 41 1.80 7.54 8.00
C ILE A 41 2.69 8.27 6.98
N LEU A 42 3.29 9.40 7.36
CA LEU A 42 4.19 10.16 6.48
C LEU A 42 5.42 9.33 6.08
N ARG A 43 6.01 8.61 7.03
CA ARG A 43 7.15 7.71 6.78
C ARG A 43 6.76 6.60 5.81
N GLU A 44 5.63 5.95 6.00
CA GLU A 44 5.16 4.87 5.14
C GLU A 44 4.80 5.37 3.74
N CYS A 45 4.14 6.52 3.62
CA CYS A 45 3.91 7.18 2.34
C CYS A 45 5.22 7.53 1.63
N LEU A 46 6.22 8.02 2.38
CA LEU A 46 7.54 8.32 1.83
C LEU A 46 8.25 7.05 1.34
N ILE A 47 8.19 5.95 2.09
CA ILE A 47 8.75 4.66 1.68
C ILE A 47 8.04 4.16 0.41
N ALA A 48 6.71 4.20 0.35
CA ALA A 48 5.95 3.83 -0.84
C ALA A 48 6.33 4.70 -2.05
N PHE A 49 6.47 6.01 -1.86
CA PHE A 49 6.89 6.94 -2.91
C PHE A 49 8.28 6.60 -3.45
N VAL A 50 9.26 6.38 -2.55
CA VAL A 50 10.62 5.99 -2.94
C VAL A 50 10.61 4.67 -3.69
N ILE A 51 9.84 3.67 -3.22
CA ILE A 51 9.74 2.37 -3.88
C ILE A 51 9.14 2.52 -5.28
N LEU A 52 8.05 3.28 -5.44
CA LEU A 52 7.45 3.54 -6.76
C LEU A 52 8.43 4.24 -7.70
N LEU A 53 9.22 5.21 -7.22
CA LEU A 53 10.25 5.86 -8.02
C LEU A 53 11.35 4.87 -8.43
N VAL A 54 11.89 4.09 -7.49
CA VAL A 54 12.93 3.08 -7.78
C VAL A 54 12.44 2.07 -8.82
N PHE A 55 11.21 1.59 -8.67
CA PHE A 55 10.62 0.63 -9.62
C PHE A 55 10.30 1.27 -10.98
N MET A 56 9.97 2.56 -11.03
CA MET A 56 9.81 3.27 -12.30
C MET A 56 11.13 3.38 -13.06
N PHE A 57 12.25 3.71 -12.39
CA PHE A 57 13.55 3.89 -13.07
C PHE A 57 14.25 2.57 -13.41
N GLY A 58 14.06 1.52 -12.61
CA GLY A 58 14.82 0.28 -12.75
C GLY A 58 14.10 -0.98 -12.27
N GLY A 59 12.79 -0.92 -12.03
CA GLY A 59 12.04 -2.03 -11.43
C GLY A 59 12.08 -3.31 -12.25
N HIS A 60 11.97 -3.22 -13.59
CA HIS A 60 12.05 -4.39 -14.45
C HIS A 60 13.42 -5.07 -14.36
N THR A 61 14.50 -4.29 -14.41
CA THR A 61 15.87 -4.80 -14.27
C THR A 61 16.11 -5.38 -12.86
N PHE A 62 15.61 -4.72 -11.82
CA PHE A 62 15.71 -5.20 -10.44
C PHE A 62 15.01 -6.55 -10.25
N LEU A 63 13.77 -6.66 -10.74
CA LEU A 63 13.00 -7.90 -10.69
C LEU A 63 13.69 -9.03 -11.47
N GLN A 64 14.23 -8.74 -12.64
CA GLN A 64 14.98 -9.72 -13.44
C GLN A 64 16.27 -10.19 -12.75
N VAL A 65 17.05 -9.29 -12.16
CA VAL A 65 18.27 -9.65 -11.41
C VAL A 65 17.94 -10.55 -10.22
N MET A 66 16.86 -10.21 -9.50
CA MET A 66 16.39 -10.98 -8.35
C MET A 66 15.61 -12.24 -8.74
N HIS A 67 15.38 -12.49 -10.04
CA HIS A 67 14.55 -13.58 -10.56
C HIS A 67 13.13 -13.59 -9.95
N LEU A 68 12.62 -12.39 -9.62
CA LEU A 68 11.30 -12.19 -9.05
C LEU A 68 10.31 -11.82 -10.16
N SER A 69 9.16 -12.50 -10.17
CA SER A 69 8.05 -12.14 -11.05
C SER A 69 7.08 -11.18 -10.34
N GLU A 70 6.33 -10.39 -11.11
CA GLU A 70 5.22 -9.59 -10.59
C GLU A 70 4.20 -10.47 -9.84
N ALA A 71 3.97 -11.70 -10.32
CA ALA A 71 3.13 -12.70 -9.68
C ALA A 71 3.66 -13.09 -8.28
N SER A 72 4.98 -13.31 -8.16
CA SER A 72 5.63 -13.60 -6.88
C SER A 72 5.45 -12.46 -5.88
N LEU A 73 5.58 -11.21 -6.34
CA LEU A 73 5.39 -10.02 -5.50
C LEU A 73 3.93 -9.87 -5.05
N SER A 74 2.98 -10.16 -5.93
CA SER A 74 1.55 -10.18 -5.59
C SER A 74 1.22 -11.26 -4.57
N ILE A 75 1.75 -12.47 -4.74
CA ILE A 75 1.52 -13.57 -3.79
C ILE A 75 2.14 -13.23 -2.43
N ALA A 76 3.40 -12.79 -2.40
CA ALA A 76 4.08 -12.44 -1.15
C ALA A 76 3.37 -11.31 -0.41
N GLY A 77 2.97 -10.25 -1.13
CA GLY A 77 2.19 -9.17 -0.58
C GLY A 77 0.84 -9.65 -0.03
N GLY A 78 0.14 -10.50 -0.80
CA GLY A 78 -1.12 -11.10 -0.37
C GLY A 78 -0.97 -11.88 0.94
N VAL A 79 0.07 -12.72 1.07
CA VAL A 79 0.34 -13.44 2.32
C VAL A 79 0.56 -12.50 3.50
N ILE A 80 1.36 -11.44 3.33
CA ILE A 80 1.62 -10.47 4.40
C ILE A 80 0.33 -9.77 4.85
N LEU A 81 -0.47 -9.28 3.90
CA LEU A 81 -1.75 -8.64 4.22
C LEU A 81 -2.73 -9.60 4.87
N PHE A 82 -2.77 -10.87 4.45
CA PHE A 82 -3.61 -11.89 5.04
C PHE A 82 -3.26 -12.16 6.51
N LEU A 83 -1.97 -12.23 6.84
CA LEU A 83 -1.52 -12.41 8.22
C LEU A 83 -1.90 -11.21 9.10
N ILE A 84 -1.77 -10.00 8.57
CA ILE A 84 -2.15 -8.76 9.27
C ILE A 84 -3.66 -8.70 9.47
N SER A 85 -4.42 -9.05 8.44
CA SER A 85 -5.88 -8.99 8.47
C SER A 85 -6.46 -9.97 9.50
N ILE A 86 -5.92 -11.19 9.59
CA ILE A 86 -6.27 -12.16 10.63
C ILE A 86 -6.01 -11.58 12.02
N ARG A 87 -4.85 -10.95 12.25
CA ARG A 87 -4.54 -10.32 13.55
C ARG A 87 -5.54 -9.22 13.91
N MET A 88 -5.99 -8.43 12.94
CA MET A 88 -6.98 -7.36 13.13
C MET A 88 -8.38 -7.92 13.44
N VAL A 89 -8.80 -9.00 12.77
CA VAL A 89 -10.13 -9.59 12.96
C VAL A 89 -10.25 -10.25 14.33
N PHE A 90 -9.26 -11.06 14.72
CA PHE A 90 -9.33 -11.84 15.96
C PHE A 90 -8.90 -11.06 17.19
N GLY A 91 -8.15 -9.97 17.04
CA GLY A 91 -7.65 -9.13 18.14
C GLY A 91 -6.65 -9.90 19.00
N SER A 92 -5.36 -9.57 18.92
CA SER A 92 -4.36 -10.22 19.78
C SER A 92 -4.44 -9.65 21.21
N PRO A 93 -4.51 -10.49 22.27
CA PRO A 93 -4.50 -10.05 23.67
C PRO A 93 -3.30 -9.16 24.05
N GLU A 94 -2.21 -9.24 23.28
CA GLU A 94 -0.95 -8.50 23.49
C GLU A 94 -0.85 -7.24 22.60
N GLY A 95 -1.96 -6.81 21.99
CA GLY A 95 -1.97 -5.79 20.94
C GLY A 95 -1.49 -6.36 19.60
N ILE A 96 -1.85 -5.70 18.49
CA ILE A 96 -1.53 -6.13 17.10
C ILE A 96 -0.03 -6.49 16.93
N TRP A 97 0.83 -5.87 17.75
CA TRP A 97 2.28 -5.91 17.70
C TRP A 97 2.95 -6.75 18.79
N GLY A 98 2.23 -7.42 19.69
CA GLY A 98 2.71 -8.43 20.65
C GLY A 98 4.01 -8.08 21.38
N ASP A 99 3.93 -7.49 22.58
CA ASP A 99 5.04 -7.26 23.54
C ASP A 99 6.46 -7.06 22.96
N VAL A 100 6.60 -6.29 21.88
CA VAL A 100 7.88 -5.77 21.42
C VAL A 100 8.19 -4.54 22.27
N ALA A 101 8.58 -4.80 23.52
CA ALA A 101 9.25 -3.81 24.34
C ALA A 101 10.41 -3.19 23.53
N LYS A 102 10.31 -1.89 23.23
CA LYS A 102 11.37 -0.98 22.74
C LYS A 102 11.74 -0.96 21.24
N GLY A 103 11.06 -1.66 20.34
CA GLY A 103 11.34 -1.59 18.91
C GLY A 103 10.12 -1.10 18.12
N GLU A 104 10.26 -0.02 17.35
CA GLU A 104 9.20 0.58 16.53
C GLU A 104 8.39 -0.49 15.76
N PRO A 105 7.04 -0.37 15.70
CA PRO A 105 6.19 -1.37 15.03
C PRO A 105 6.66 -1.56 13.60
N PHE A 106 6.83 -2.82 13.21
CA PHE A 106 7.45 -3.21 11.95
C PHE A 106 6.96 -2.33 10.79
N ILE A 107 7.91 -1.51 10.35
CA ILE A 107 8.05 -0.96 9.01
C ILE A 107 7.62 -2.06 8.03
N VAL A 108 6.86 -1.76 6.99
CA VAL A 108 6.45 -2.69 5.91
C VAL A 108 5.16 -3.50 6.14
N PRO A 109 4.01 -2.85 6.37
CA PRO A 109 2.91 -3.29 5.50
C PRO A 109 2.08 -2.18 4.87
N LEU A 110 2.17 -0.94 5.37
CA LEU A 110 1.43 0.18 4.79
C LEU A 110 2.11 0.64 3.49
N ALA A 111 3.44 0.74 3.48
CA ALA A 111 4.18 1.12 2.29
C ALA A 111 4.15 0.04 1.20
N VAL A 112 4.50 -1.20 1.54
CA VAL A 112 4.43 -2.38 0.68
C VAL A 112 3.82 -3.52 1.49
N PRO A 113 2.77 -4.20 0.99
CA PRO A 113 2.17 -4.07 -0.34
C PRO A 113 0.95 -3.14 -0.40
N PHE A 114 0.59 -2.44 0.68
CA PHE A 114 -0.71 -1.76 0.74
C PHE A 114 -0.80 -0.52 -0.17
N ILE A 115 0.17 0.41 -0.12
CA ILE A 115 0.19 1.61 -0.99
C ILE A 115 0.93 1.33 -2.30
N ALA A 116 2.18 0.85 -2.22
CA ALA A 116 2.97 0.42 -3.38
C ALA A 116 2.66 -1.04 -3.72
N GLY A 117 1.39 -1.33 -3.94
CA GLY A 117 0.92 -2.66 -4.29
C GLY A 117 1.36 -3.10 -5.69
N PRO A 118 1.18 -4.39 -6.03
CA PRO A 118 1.60 -4.97 -7.31
C PRO A 118 1.02 -4.19 -8.51
N SER A 119 -0.24 -3.77 -8.42
CA SER A 119 -0.90 -2.98 -9.46
C SER A 119 -0.27 -1.60 -9.66
N ALA A 120 0.13 -0.94 -8.57
CA ALA A 120 0.80 0.35 -8.61
C ALA A 120 2.21 0.21 -9.21
N LEU A 121 2.94 -0.84 -8.80
CA LEU A 121 4.27 -1.17 -9.33
C LEU A 121 4.22 -1.49 -10.83
N ALA A 122 3.29 -2.36 -11.25
CA ALA A 122 3.09 -2.70 -12.67
C ALA A 122 2.72 -1.46 -13.50
N THR A 123 1.88 -0.58 -12.95
CA THR A 123 1.50 0.67 -13.60
C THR A 123 2.69 1.59 -13.84
N VAL A 124 3.51 1.87 -12.81
CA VAL A 124 4.65 2.78 -12.97
C VAL A 124 5.72 2.19 -13.90
N MET A 125 5.90 0.87 -13.87
CA MET A 125 6.79 0.16 -14.80
C MET A 125 6.29 0.23 -16.25
N LEU A 126 4.99 0.07 -16.47
CA LEU A 126 4.37 0.19 -17.79
C LEU A 126 4.50 1.62 -18.35
N MET A 127 4.30 2.63 -17.50
CA MET A 127 4.46 4.04 -17.89
C MET A 127 5.90 4.36 -18.29
N ALA A 128 6.88 3.89 -17.51
CA ALA A 128 8.30 4.06 -17.82
C ALA A 128 8.69 3.35 -19.12
N THR A 129 8.11 2.18 -19.40
CA THR A 129 8.41 1.39 -20.60
C THR A 129 7.76 1.97 -21.87
N ARG A 130 6.55 2.55 -21.75
CA ARG A 130 5.81 3.08 -22.91
C ARG A 130 6.45 4.32 -23.53
N ASP A 131 6.98 5.23 -22.72
CA ASP A 131 7.67 6.42 -23.22
C ASP A 131 8.81 6.84 -22.28
N PRO A 132 10.02 6.27 -22.46
CA PRO A 132 11.19 6.58 -21.63
C PRO A 132 11.62 8.05 -21.72
N SER A 133 11.30 8.74 -22.82
CA SER A 133 11.65 10.15 -23.03
C SER A 133 10.88 11.10 -22.09
N ARG A 134 9.77 10.64 -21.51
CA ARG A 134 8.89 11.40 -20.61
C ARG A 134 9.04 11.01 -19.14
N ILE A 135 10.13 10.36 -18.75
CA ILE A 135 10.31 9.84 -17.39
C ILE A 135 10.15 10.92 -16.30
N GLY A 136 10.58 12.16 -16.57
CA GLY A 136 10.39 13.29 -15.65
C GLY A 136 8.91 13.66 -15.44
N MET A 137 8.07 13.50 -16.47
CA MET A 137 6.63 13.72 -16.38
C MET A 137 5.95 12.63 -15.54
N TRP A 138 6.36 11.37 -15.72
CA TRP A 138 5.86 10.25 -14.90
C TRP A 138 6.29 10.36 -13.44
N ALA A 139 7.54 10.77 -13.19
CA ALA A 139 8.03 11.08 -11.84
C ALA A 139 7.21 12.19 -11.17
N ALA A 140 6.91 13.26 -11.90
CA ALA A 140 6.05 14.34 -11.43
C ALA A 140 4.61 13.85 -11.15
N ALA A 141 4.07 12.95 -11.99
CA ALA A 141 2.74 12.39 -11.79
C ALA A 141 2.68 11.52 -10.51
N ILE A 142 3.66 10.64 -10.30
CA ILE A 142 3.81 9.85 -9.06
C ILE A 142 3.90 10.78 -7.84
N THR A 143 4.69 11.86 -7.94
CA THR A 143 4.86 12.82 -6.85
C THR A 143 3.53 13.49 -6.49
N VAL A 144 2.76 13.93 -7.49
CA VAL A 144 1.45 14.55 -7.28
C VAL A 144 0.46 13.54 -6.70
N THR A 145 0.38 12.32 -7.25
CA THR A 145 -0.48 11.26 -6.72
C THR A 145 -0.14 10.95 -5.26
N MET A 146 1.14 10.75 -4.95
CA MET A 146 1.57 10.43 -3.59
C MET A 146 1.35 11.60 -2.62
N ALA A 147 1.48 12.84 -3.07
CA ALA A 147 1.10 14.01 -2.27
C ALA A 147 -0.40 13.97 -1.93
N ILE A 148 -1.27 13.71 -2.91
CA ILE A 148 -2.72 13.60 -2.70
C ILE A 148 -3.05 12.44 -1.75
N VAL A 149 -2.50 11.25 -1.99
CA VAL A 149 -2.67 10.06 -1.12
C VAL A 149 -2.25 10.40 0.31
N THR A 150 -1.05 10.97 0.48
CA THR A 150 -0.53 11.34 1.80
C THR A 150 -1.46 12.30 2.53
N VAL A 151 -1.97 13.33 1.84
CA VAL A 151 -2.94 14.26 2.41
C VAL A 151 -4.19 13.49 2.86
N ILE A 152 -4.79 12.68 1.99
CA ILE A 152 -6.00 11.90 2.32
C ILE A 152 -5.79 11.01 3.54
N LEU A 153 -4.69 10.24 3.60
CA LEU A 153 -4.41 9.31 4.69
C LEU A 153 -4.08 10.03 6.01
N VAL A 154 -3.41 11.18 5.96
CA VAL A 154 -3.18 12.02 7.16
C VAL A 154 -4.49 12.61 7.68
N PHE A 155 -5.43 12.98 6.80
CA PHE A 155 -6.76 13.41 7.22
C PHE A 155 -7.62 12.23 7.74
N ALA A 156 -7.43 11.03 7.20
CA ALA A 156 -8.10 9.81 7.68
C ALA A 156 -7.77 9.51 9.16
N GLU A 157 -6.57 9.87 9.63
CA GLU A 157 -6.21 9.74 11.05
C GLU A 157 -7.15 10.53 11.98
N LYS A 158 -7.63 11.71 11.54
CA LYS A 158 -8.52 12.56 12.34
C LYS A 158 -9.90 11.95 12.54
N ILE A 159 -10.33 11.06 11.63
CA ILE A 159 -11.63 10.36 11.72
C ILE A 159 -11.71 9.60 13.06
N ARG A 160 -10.58 9.03 13.53
CA ARG A 160 -10.49 8.27 14.78
C ARG A 160 -10.83 9.09 16.03
N VAL A 161 -10.47 10.37 16.06
CA VAL A 161 -10.69 11.27 17.21
C VAL A 161 -12.19 11.51 17.44
N VAL A 162 -12.99 11.46 16.37
CA VAL A 162 -14.44 11.69 16.40
C VAL A 162 -15.22 10.42 16.78
N LEU A 163 -14.68 9.24 16.47
CA LEU A 163 -15.41 7.97 16.52
C LEU A 163 -15.46 7.30 17.91
N GLY A 164 -14.56 7.64 18.84
CA GLY A 164 -14.51 7.01 20.16
C GLY A 164 -14.03 5.53 20.14
N GLU A 165 -13.57 5.02 21.28
CA GLU A 165 -12.87 3.72 21.34
C GLU A 165 -13.68 2.52 20.82
N LYS A 166 -14.98 2.46 21.10
CA LYS A 166 -15.84 1.34 20.67
C LYS A 166 -16.00 1.28 19.15
N ALA A 167 -16.20 2.42 18.49
CA ALA A 167 -16.35 2.46 17.03
C ALA A 167 -15.03 2.19 16.33
N VAL A 168 -13.91 2.61 16.93
CA VAL A 168 -12.56 2.27 16.46
C VAL A 168 -12.33 0.77 16.40
N ILE A 169 -12.69 0.03 17.46
CA ILE A 169 -12.56 -1.43 17.48
C ILE A 169 -13.45 -2.09 16.41
N ALA A 170 -14.67 -1.57 16.22
CA ALA A 170 -15.56 -2.07 15.18
C ALA A 170 -14.99 -1.84 13.77
N ILE A 171 -14.46 -0.64 13.50
CA ILE A 171 -13.80 -0.30 12.24
C ILE A 171 -12.56 -1.14 12.02
N GLU A 172 -11.77 -1.42 13.06
CA GLU A 172 -10.60 -2.29 12.96
C GLU A 172 -10.95 -3.70 12.52
N ARG A 173 -12.02 -4.29 13.09
CA ARG A 173 -12.51 -5.61 12.67
C ARG A 173 -13.04 -5.60 11.24
N LEU A 174 -13.81 -4.58 10.86
CA LEU A 174 -14.32 -4.43 9.49
C LEU A 174 -13.18 -4.24 8.47
N ALA A 175 -12.19 -3.40 8.82
CA ALA A 175 -10.97 -3.19 8.05
C ALA A 175 -10.19 -4.49 7.89
N GLY A 176 -10.06 -5.29 8.95
CA GLY A 176 -9.47 -6.63 8.88
C GLY A 176 -10.22 -7.56 7.91
N LEU A 177 -11.55 -7.54 7.91
CA LEU A 177 -12.33 -8.33 6.94
C LEU A 177 -12.09 -7.87 5.49
N ILE A 178 -12.04 -6.55 5.24
CA ILE A 178 -11.74 -5.98 3.93
C ILE A 178 -10.33 -6.34 3.48
N LEU A 179 -9.34 -6.19 4.36
CA LEU A 179 -7.94 -6.50 4.06
C LEU A 179 -7.74 -7.99 3.76
N THR A 180 -8.51 -8.85 4.42
CA THR A 180 -8.53 -10.30 4.12
C THR A 180 -9.00 -10.55 2.69
N ALA A 181 -10.07 -9.87 2.26
CA ALA A 181 -10.57 -9.99 0.89
C ALA A 181 -9.54 -9.49 -0.15
N ILE A 182 -8.91 -8.33 0.10
CA ILE A 182 -7.85 -7.79 -0.76
C ILE A 182 -6.67 -8.76 -0.85
N ALA A 183 -6.25 -9.31 0.28
CA ALA A 183 -5.16 -10.27 0.34
C ALA A 183 -5.47 -11.54 -0.49
N VAL A 184 -6.69 -12.06 -0.39
CA VAL A 184 -7.14 -13.21 -1.19
C VAL A 184 -7.16 -12.87 -2.68
N GLU A 185 -7.64 -11.69 -3.07
CA GLU A 185 -7.61 -11.24 -4.47
C GLU A 185 -6.18 -11.15 -5.02
N MET A 186 -5.23 -10.63 -4.22
CA MET A 186 -3.81 -10.58 -4.60
C MET A 186 -3.19 -11.98 -4.78
N LEU A 187 -3.55 -12.92 -3.92
CA LEU A 187 -3.13 -14.33 -4.03
C LEU A 187 -3.70 -14.97 -5.28
N LEU A 188 -5.01 -14.86 -5.50
CA LEU A 188 -5.70 -15.41 -6.67
C LEU A 188 -5.19 -14.80 -7.97
N GLY A 189 -5.00 -13.47 -8.01
CA GLY A 189 -4.44 -12.76 -9.16
C GLY A 189 -3.01 -13.21 -9.48
N GLY A 190 -2.17 -13.35 -8.45
CA GLY A 190 -0.81 -13.87 -8.60
C GLY A 190 -0.77 -15.32 -9.09
N ILE A 191 -1.60 -16.19 -8.52
CA ILE A 191 -1.72 -17.60 -8.96
C ILE A 191 -2.22 -17.67 -10.41
N ARG A 192 -3.25 -16.88 -10.77
CA ARG A 192 -3.77 -16.82 -12.14
C ARG A 192 -2.69 -16.39 -13.12
N SER A 193 -1.95 -15.33 -12.80
CA SER A 193 -0.84 -14.82 -13.61
C SER A 193 0.24 -15.90 -13.82
N PHE A 194 0.62 -16.60 -12.74
CA PHE A 194 1.57 -17.71 -12.79
C PHE A 194 1.09 -18.84 -13.70
N VAL A 195 -0.17 -19.27 -13.56
CA VAL A 195 -0.75 -20.35 -14.38
C VAL A 195 -0.86 -19.95 -15.85
N THR A 196 -1.23 -18.71 -16.16
CA THR A 196 -1.27 -18.23 -17.55
C THR A 196 0.10 -18.10 -18.18
N GLY A 197 1.14 -17.78 -17.40
CA GLY A 197 2.52 -17.70 -17.89
C GLY A 197 3.19 -19.05 -18.16
N LEU A 198 2.58 -20.16 -17.72
CA LEU A 198 3.01 -21.52 -18.03
C LEU A 198 2.47 -22.05 -19.37
N LYS A 199 1.51 -21.35 -19.99
CA LYS A 199 0.98 -21.66 -21.32
C LYS A 199 1.73 -20.88 -22.39
#